data_AF-A0AAN7PSB2-F1
#
_entry.id   AF-A0AAN7PSB2-F1
#
_cell.length_a   1.000
_cell.length_b   1.000
_cell.length_c   1.000
_cell.angle_alpha   90.00
_cell.angle_beta   90.00
_cell.angle_gamma   90.00
#
_symmetry.space_group_name_H-M   'P 1'
#
loop_
_entity.id
_entity.type
_entity.pdbx_description
1 polymer ?
#
loop_
_entity_poly.entity_id
_entity_poly.type
_entity_poly.pdbx_seq_one_letter_code
_entity_poly.pdbx_strand_id
1 'polypeptide(L)'
;MHLLKKSIINKLHLNFYDEEEEYRILKAAGKILRRHIQKHVYDNNIYPASDKMFDNVNESIPKSFIFFLSEIILNDKRGKPKCISYYETKCTSIAHAIISAVRLRSFISSRDIRCYSS
;
A
#
# COMPACT_ATOMS: atom_id res chain seq x y z
N MET A 1 -28.75 24.63 -8.95
CA MET A 1 -28.07 23.40 -8.46
C MET A 1 -26.63 23.23 -9.00
N HIS A 2 -25.90 24.32 -9.29
CA HIS A 2 -24.53 24.27 -9.86
C HIS A 2 -23.41 24.70 -8.89
N LEU A 3 -23.76 25.28 -7.74
CA LEU A 3 -22.79 25.81 -6.77
C LEU A 3 -22.22 24.74 -5.83
N LEU A 4 -22.99 23.70 -5.50
CA LEU A 4 -22.53 22.62 -4.61
C LEU A 4 -21.53 21.65 -5.27
N LYS A 5 -21.62 21.44 -6.59
CA LYS A 5 -20.66 20.59 -7.31
C LYS A 5 -19.27 21.26 -7.42
N LYS A 6 -19.20 22.60 -7.51
CA LYS A 6 -17.94 23.34 -7.48
C LYS A 6 -17.25 23.31 -6.10
N SER A 7 -18.03 23.25 -5.02
CA SER A 7 -17.50 23.24 -3.64
C SER A 7 -16.81 21.92 -3.25
N ILE A 8 -17.28 20.79 -3.79
CA ILE A 8 -16.68 19.48 -3.50
C ILE A 8 -15.45 19.23 -4.40
N ILE A 9 -15.50 19.67 -5.66
CA ILE A 9 -14.37 19.54 -6.60
C ILE A 9 -13.18 20.42 -6.17
N ASN A 10 -13.42 21.58 -5.53
CA ASN A 10 -12.35 22.46 -5.06
C ASN A 10 -11.62 22.02 -3.78
N LYS A 11 -12.07 20.96 -3.08
CA LYS A 11 -11.44 20.55 -1.81
C LYS A 11 -10.19 19.68 -1.96
N LEU A 12 -9.80 19.32 -3.18
CA LEU A 12 -8.61 18.50 -3.49
C LEU A 12 -7.77 19.05 -4.66
N HIS A 13 -7.96 20.31 -5.05
CA HIS A 13 -6.98 20.99 -5.89
C HIS A 13 -5.74 21.31 -5.03
N LEU A 14 -4.88 20.31 -4.87
CA LEU A 14 -3.48 20.51 -4.54
C LEU A 14 -2.86 21.31 -5.71
N ASN A 15 -3.08 22.62 -5.73
CA ASN A 15 -2.34 23.53 -6.57
C ASN A 15 -0.93 23.65 -5.97
N PHE A 16 -0.09 22.64 -6.20
CA PHE A 16 1.33 22.75 -5.92
C PHE A 16 1.94 23.69 -6.96
N TYR A 17 2.06 24.97 -6.61
CA TYR A 17 2.77 25.96 -7.42
C TYR A 17 4.30 25.87 -7.24
N ASP A 18 4.76 24.96 -6.37
CA ASP A 18 6.15 24.79 -5.98
C ASP A 18 6.49 23.29 -5.93
N GLU A 19 7.35 22.85 -6.84
CA GLU A 19 7.81 21.46 -6.93
C GLU A 19 8.48 20.99 -5.64
N GLU A 20 9.16 21.89 -4.90
CA GLU A 20 9.85 21.52 -3.66
C GLU A 20 8.86 21.04 -2.59
N GLU A 21 7.71 21.71 -2.49
CA GLU A 21 6.68 21.37 -1.53
C GLU A 21 6.00 20.03 -1.89
N GLU A 22 5.79 19.78 -3.19
CA GLU A 22 5.31 18.49 -3.68
C GLU A 22 6.28 17.36 -3.29
N TYR A 23 7.58 17.54 -3.54
CA TYR A 23 8.60 16.56 -3.16
C TYR A 23 8.65 16.34 -1.64
N ARG A 24 8.45 17.38 -0.83
CA ARG A 24 8.41 17.26 0.63
C ARG A 24 7.26 16.35 1.08
N ILE A 25 6.08 16.53 0.50
CA ILE A 25 4.88 15.73 0.81
C ILE A 25 5.06 14.29 0.32
N LEU A 26 5.54 14.09 -0.91
CA LEU A 26 5.81 12.75 -1.46
C LEU A 26 6.83 11.99 -0.59
N LYS A 27 7.88 12.67 -0.14
CA LYS A 27 8.89 12.11 0.79
C LYS A 27 8.27 11.72 2.12
N ALA A 28 7.37 12.55 2.66
CA ALA A 28 6.65 12.25 3.89
C ALA A 28 5.71 11.04 3.71
N ALA A 29 4.92 11.01 2.64
CA ALA A 29 4.04 9.89 2.30
C ALA A 29 4.82 8.58 2.13
N GLY A 30 5.94 8.62 1.41
CA GLY A 30 6.83 7.46 1.23
C GLY A 30 7.38 6.92 2.55
N LYS A 31 7.76 7.79 3.49
CA LYS A 31 8.19 7.37 4.85
C LYS A 31 7.07 6.68 5.63
N ILE A 32 5.84 7.20 5.56
CA ILE A 32 4.67 6.60 6.22
C ILE A 32 4.40 5.20 5.65
N LEU A 33 4.36 5.08 4.33
CA LEU A 33 4.14 3.80 3.64
C LEU A 33 5.23 2.78 3.98
N ARG A 34 6.50 3.19 3.92
CA ARG A 34 7.63 2.34 4.29
C ARG A 34 7.50 1.82 5.73
N ARG A 35 7.16 2.70 6.68
CA ARG A 35 6.94 2.31 8.08
C ARG A 35 5.79 1.31 8.21
N HIS A 36 4.70 1.50 7.47
CA HIS A 36 3.55 0.59 7.52
C HIS A 36 3.90 -0.79 6.96
N ILE A 37 4.66 -0.85 5.86
CA ILE A 37 5.18 -2.11 5.31
C ILE A 37 6.10 -2.80 6.32
N GLN A 38 7.06 -2.08 6.91
CA GLN A 38 8.03 -2.66 7.83
C GLN A 38 7.43 -3.13 9.16
N LYS A 39 6.38 -2.46 9.65
CA LYS A 39 5.69 -2.86 10.89
C LYS A 39 4.70 -4.00 10.69
N HIS A 40 4.32 -4.30 9.45
CA HIS A 40 3.37 -5.36 9.18
C HIS A 40 4.04 -6.71 9.43
N VAL A 41 3.37 -7.56 10.21
CA VAL A 41 3.85 -8.90 10.53
C VAL A 41 3.42 -9.81 9.40
N TYR A 42 4.40 -10.26 8.61
CA TYR A 42 4.21 -11.28 7.58
C TYR A 42 4.48 -12.63 8.22
N ASP A 43 3.46 -13.47 8.36
CA ASP A 43 3.67 -14.85 8.76
C ASP A 43 4.37 -15.59 7.59
N ASN A 44 5.62 -16.00 7.80
CA ASN A 44 6.38 -16.80 6.84
C ASN A 44 6.56 -18.25 7.32
N ASN A 45 5.96 -18.61 8.46
CA ASN A 45 6.15 -19.92 9.08
C ASN A 45 5.13 -20.95 8.57
N ILE A 46 4.09 -20.48 7.88
CA ILE A 46 3.05 -21.31 7.32
C ILE A 46 3.20 -21.28 5.80
N TYR A 47 3.77 -22.35 5.24
CA TYR A 47 3.71 -22.57 3.80
C TYR A 47 2.35 -23.20 3.48
N PRO A 48 1.45 -22.49 2.78
CA PRO A 48 0.14 -23.05 2.43
C PRO A 48 0.28 -24.29 1.54
N ALA A 49 -0.71 -25.17 1.61
CA ALA A 49 -0.82 -26.28 0.67
C ALA A 49 -0.91 -25.75 -0.78
N SER A 50 -0.45 -26.53 -1.77
CA SER A 50 -0.28 -26.07 -3.16
C SER A 50 -1.59 -25.59 -3.81
N ASP A 51 -2.73 -26.12 -3.37
CA ASP A 51 -4.07 -25.74 -3.77
C ASP A 51 -4.53 -24.40 -3.19
N LYS A 52 -3.89 -23.93 -2.11
CA LYS A 52 -4.21 -22.70 -1.36
C LYS A 52 -3.10 -21.67 -1.38
N MET A 53 -2.08 -21.88 -2.21
CA MET A 53 -0.89 -21.01 -2.27
C MET A 53 -1.23 -19.56 -2.62
N PHE A 54 -2.33 -19.34 -3.34
CA PHE A 54 -2.81 -18.02 -3.74
C PHE A 54 -4.04 -17.54 -2.95
N ASP A 55 -4.54 -18.36 -2.03
CA ASP A 55 -5.59 -17.95 -1.11
C ASP A 55 -4.92 -17.05 -0.04
N ASN A 56 -5.48 -15.86 0.17
CA ASN A 56 -5.02 -14.86 1.16
C ASN A 56 -3.80 -13.99 0.78
N VAL A 57 -3.40 -13.97 -0.50
CA VAL A 57 -2.31 -13.09 -1.00
C VAL A 57 -2.56 -11.61 -0.71
N ASN A 58 -3.83 -11.21 -0.56
CA ASN A 58 -4.21 -9.83 -0.23
C ASN A 58 -4.17 -9.53 1.28
N GLU A 59 -4.26 -10.53 2.15
CA GLU A 59 -4.33 -10.33 3.61
C GLU A 59 -2.99 -9.87 4.19
N SER A 60 -1.89 -10.27 3.54
CA SER A 60 -0.54 -9.86 3.93
C SER A 60 -0.19 -8.42 3.52
N ILE A 61 -1.07 -7.71 2.82
CA ILE A 61 -0.77 -6.35 2.34
C ILE A 61 -1.38 -5.33 3.32
N PRO A 62 -0.60 -4.37 3.86
CA PRO A 62 -1.13 -3.33 4.73
C PRO A 62 -2.25 -2.53 4.03
N LYS A 63 -3.38 -2.33 4.71
CA LYS A 63 -4.56 -1.60 4.15
C LYS A 63 -4.20 -0.21 3.61
N SER A 64 -3.32 0.52 4.30
CA SER A 64 -2.86 1.83 3.83
C SER A 64 -2.11 1.77 2.49
N PHE A 65 -1.43 0.66 2.23
CA PHE A 65 -0.67 0.47 1.00
C PHE A 65 -1.56 0.04 -0.16
N ILE A 66 -2.57 -0.81 0.10
CA ILE A 66 -3.65 -1.09 -0.85
C ILE A 66 -4.36 0.21 -1.25
N PHE A 67 -4.72 1.04 -0.25
CA PHE A 67 -5.35 2.33 -0.49
C PHE A 67 -4.49 3.22 -1.39
N PHE A 68 -3.20 3.36 -1.09
CA PHE A 68 -2.27 4.13 -1.92
C PHE A 68 -2.18 3.63 -3.37
N LEU A 69 -2.05 2.31 -3.58
CA LEU A 69 -2.01 1.74 -4.92
C LEU A 69 -3.33 1.92 -5.66
N SER A 70 -4.46 1.88 -4.95
CA SER A 70 -5.78 2.17 -5.53
C SER A 70 -5.90 3.64 -5.96
N GLU A 71 -5.36 4.58 -5.18
CA GLU A 71 -5.35 6.01 -5.53
C GLU A 71 -4.43 6.32 -6.72
N ILE A 72 -3.37 5.53 -6.94
CA ILE A 72 -2.50 5.69 -8.12
C ILE A 72 -3.08 5.02 -9.36
N ILE A 73 -3.58 3.78 -9.23
CA ILE A 73 -3.85 2.91 -10.38
C ILE A 73 -5.34 2.93 -10.78
N LEU A 74 -6.24 3.06 -9.80
CA LEU A 74 -7.68 2.91 -10.00
C LEU A 74 -8.43 4.23 -10.11
N ASN A 75 -7.82 5.38 -9.77
CA ASN A 75 -8.52 6.66 -9.66
C ASN A 75 -9.33 7.03 -10.92
N ASP A 76 -8.75 6.87 -12.10
CA ASP A 76 -9.43 7.16 -13.38
C ASP A 76 -10.26 6.00 -13.95
N LYS A 77 -10.26 4.83 -13.27
CA LYS A 77 -10.78 3.56 -13.83
C LYS A 77 -11.98 3.01 -13.07
N ARG A 78 -12.45 3.71 -12.03
CA ARG A 78 -13.56 3.29 -11.13
C ARG A 78 -14.90 3.07 -11.84
N GLY A 79 -15.08 3.52 -13.09
CA GLY A 79 -16.32 3.38 -13.86
C GLY A 79 -16.49 2.08 -14.65
N LYS A 80 -15.50 1.17 -14.69
CA LYS A 80 -15.55 -0.03 -15.54
C LYS A 80 -15.43 -1.32 -14.70
N PRO A 81 -16.51 -2.04 -14.39
CA PRO A 81 -16.49 -3.17 -13.44
C PRO A 81 -15.58 -4.33 -13.86
N LYS A 82 -15.51 -4.67 -15.16
CA LYS A 82 -14.56 -5.69 -15.66
C LYS A 82 -13.09 -5.27 -15.58
N CYS A 83 -12.79 -3.97 -15.47
CA CYS A 83 -11.42 -3.49 -15.28
C CYS A 83 -10.99 -3.59 -13.81
N ILE A 84 -11.93 -3.49 -12.85
CA ILE A 84 -11.59 -3.40 -11.42
C ILE A 84 -10.82 -4.65 -10.97
N SER A 85 -11.36 -5.85 -11.19
CA SER A 85 -10.70 -7.10 -10.78
C SER A 85 -9.33 -7.29 -11.44
N TYR A 86 -9.18 -6.90 -12.70
CA TYR A 86 -7.89 -6.97 -13.40
C TYR A 86 -6.84 -6.03 -12.80
N TYR A 87 -7.22 -4.81 -12.43
CA TYR A 87 -6.31 -3.84 -11.82
C TYR A 87 -6.05 -4.12 -10.34
N GLU A 88 -6.99 -4.74 -9.62
CA GLU A 88 -6.78 -5.24 -8.26
C GLU A 88 -5.65 -6.27 -8.24
N THR A 89 -5.69 -7.27 -9.13
CA THR A 89 -4.59 -8.25 -9.26
C THR A 89 -3.25 -7.58 -9.55
N LYS A 90 -3.23 -6.53 -10.38
CA LYS A 90 -2.01 -5.75 -10.62
C LYS A 90 -1.53 -5.01 -9.37
N CYS A 91 -2.45 -4.40 -8.62
CA CYS A 91 -2.12 -3.72 -7.36
C CYS A 91 -1.51 -4.73 -6.39
N THR A 92 -2.09 -5.93 -6.27
CA THR A 92 -1.56 -7.02 -5.44
C THR A 92 -0.15 -7.41 -5.87
N SER A 93 0.09 -7.67 -7.16
CA SER A 93 1.42 -8.05 -7.66
C SER A 93 2.48 -6.96 -7.42
N ILE A 94 2.13 -5.69 -7.68
CA ILE A 94 3.01 -4.54 -7.42
C ILE A 94 3.27 -4.40 -5.92
N ALA A 95 2.25 -4.60 -5.09
CA ALA A 95 2.38 -4.52 -3.66
C ALA A 95 3.40 -5.54 -3.14
N HIS A 96 3.28 -6.80 -3.57
CA HIS A 96 4.23 -7.86 -3.20
C HIS A 96 5.64 -7.56 -3.67
N ALA A 97 5.81 -7.06 -4.90
CA ALA A 97 7.11 -6.65 -5.41
C ALA A 97 7.75 -5.56 -4.53
N ILE A 98 7.01 -4.51 -4.20
CA ILE A 98 7.50 -3.41 -3.36
C ILE A 98 7.76 -3.89 -1.93
N ILE A 99 6.87 -4.69 -1.34
CA ILE A 99 7.06 -5.28 -0.02
C ILE A 99 8.36 -6.09 -0.01
N SER A 100 8.59 -6.94 -1.01
CA SER A 100 9.82 -7.74 -1.09
C SER A 100 11.11 -6.90 -1.18
N ALA A 101 11.03 -5.71 -1.80
CA ALA A 101 12.16 -4.79 -1.93
C ALA A 101 12.38 -3.91 -0.68
N VAL A 102 11.30 -3.53 0.00
CA VAL A 102 11.32 -2.62 1.17
C VAL A 102 11.52 -3.37 2.49
N ARG A 103 11.05 -4.62 2.54
CA ARG A 103 11.25 -5.51 3.68
C ARG A 103 12.74 -5.83 3.76
N LEU A 104 13.41 -5.31 4.78
CA LEU A 104 14.69 -5.86 5.21
C LEU A 104 14.45 -7.36 5.42
N ARG A 105 15.23 -8.23 4.77
CA ARG A 105 15.25 -9.65 5.12
C ARG A 105 15.72 -9.71 6.57
N SER A 106 14.80 -9.61 7.52
CA SER A 106 15.10 -9.87 8.90
C SER A 106 15.45 -11.35 8.94
N PHE A 107 16.75 -11.62 9.05
CA PHE A 107 17.22 -12.85 9.65
C PHE A 107 16.71 -12.78 11.09
N ILE A 108 15.48 -13.22 11.32
CA ILE A 108 14.99 -13.47 12.67
C ILE A 108 15.71 -14.73 13.10
N SER A 109 16.95 -14.56 13.59
CA SER A 109 17.55 -15.55 14.47
C SER A 109 16.69 -15.58 15.72
N SER A 110 16.31 -16.77 16.18
CA SER A 110 15.45 -17.03 17.34
C SER A 110 15.96 -16.48 18.69
N ARG A 111 16.93 -15.56 18.70
CA ARG A 111 17.56 -15.00 19.89
C ARG A 111 17.16 -13.56 20.23
N ASP A 112 16.57 -12.78 19.32
CA ASP A 112 16.27 -11.35 19.57
C ASP A 112 14.92 -11.05 20.25
N ILE A 113 14.14 -12.06 20.63
CA ILE A 113 12.86 -11.85 21.35
C ILE A 113 13.10 -11.51 22.84
N ARG A 114 14.31 -11.69 23.38
CA ARG A 114 14.59 -11.55 24.83
C ARG A 114 14.98 -10.15 25.33
N CYS A 115 15.05 -9.13 24.49
CA CYS A 115 15.53 -7.80 24.93
C CYS A 115 14.46 -6.72 25.10
N TYR A 116 13.16 -7.04 24.98
CA TYR A 116 12.06 -6.09 25.25
C TYR A 116 11.31 -6.37 26.58
N SER A 117 11.87 -7.19 27.45
CA SER A 117 11.27 -7.48 28.76
C SER A 117 12.35 -7.76 29.81
N SER A 118 13.05 -6.71 30.25
CA SER A 118 13.73 -6.62 31.55
C SER A 118 14.02 -5.15 31.85
#